data_AF-A0A2I0TUS4-F1
#
_entry.id   AF-A0A2I0TUS4-F1
#
_cell.length_a   1.000
_cell.length_b   1.000
_cell.length_c   1.000
_cell.angle_alpha   90.00
_cell.angle_beta   90.00
_cell.angle_gamma   90.00
#
_symmetry.space_group_name_H-M   'P 1'
#
loop_
_entity.id
_entity.type
_entity.pdbx_description
1 polymer ?
#
loop_
_entity_poly.entity_id
_entity_poly.type
_entity_poly.pdbx_seq_one_letter_code
_entity_poly.pdbx_strand_id
1 'polypeptide(L)'
;MVTKQPLIRSMRTVKRETLKLISGWVSRSNDPQMVAENFVPPLLDAVLIDYQRNVPAAREPEVLSTMAIIVNKLGGHITAEIPQIFDAVFECTLNMINKDFEEYPEHRTNFFLLLQAVNSHCFPAFLAIPPAQFKLVLDSIIWAFKHTMRNVADTGLQILYTLLQNVAQEETAAQSFYQTYFCDILQHIFSVVTDTSHTAGLTMHASILAYMFNLVEEGKISTPLNPGNPLNNQMFIQEYVANLLKSAFPHLQDAQVKLFVTGLFSLNQDIPAFKEHLRDFLVQIKEFAGEDTSDLFLEERETALRQAQEEKHKLQMSVPGILNPHEIPEEMCD
;
A
#
# COMPACT_ATOMS: atom_id res chain seq x y z
N MET A 1 23.98 23.42 8.01
CA MET A 1 25.40 23.33 8.47
C MET A 1 25.54 22.68 9.85
N VAL A 2 24.65 22.95 10.82
CA VAL A 2 24.76 22.42 12.20
C VAL A 2 24.55 20.90 12.30
N THR A 3 23.59 20.32 11.57
CA THR A 3 23.30 18.86 11.57
C THR A 3 24.45 17.97 11.06
N LYS A 4 25.45 18.56 10.38
CA LYS A 4 26.64 17.85 9.90
C LYS A 4 27.79 17.85 10.92
N GLN A 5 27.68 18.61 12.02
CA GLN A 5 28.70 18.64 13.06
C GLN A 5 28.80 17.29 13.79
N PRO A 6 30.01 16.82 14.14
CA PRO A 6 30.20 15.52 14.80
C PRO A 6 29.36 15.35 16.06
N LEU A 7 29.30 16.36 16.93
CA LEU A 7 28.53 16.31 18.18
C LEU A 7 27.03 16.08 17.93
N ILE A 8 26.45 16.80 16.97
CA ILE A 8 25.02 16.66 16.63
C ILE A 8 24.74 15.29 16.02
N ARG A 9 25.66 14.78 15.19
CA ARG A 9 25.57 13.40 14.69
C ARG A 9 25.60 12.39 15.83
N SER A 10 26.51 12.53 16.79
CA SER A 10 26.56 11.66 17.98
C SER A 10 25.27 11.72 18.80
N MET A 11 24.70 12.92 19.03
CA MET A 11 23.42 13.06 19.73
C MET A 11 22.27 12.36 19.00
N ARG A 12 22.22 12.48 17.67
CA ARG A 12 21.23 11.77 16.85
C ARG A 12 21.41 10.25 16.89
N THR A 13 22.66 9.77 16.85
CA THR A 13 22.96 8.35 17.03
C THR A 13 22.45 7.85 18.38
N VAL A 14 22.61 8.60 19.47
CA VAL A 14 22.04 8.22 20.77
C VAL A 14 20.52 8.07 20.68
N LYS A 15 19.81 9.06 20.13
CA LYS A 15 18.34 8.98 19.95
C LYS A 15 17.94 7.73 19.15
N ARG A 16 18.63 7.47 18.04
CA ARG A 16 18.39 6.31 17.18
C ARG A 16 18.57 4.98 17.92
N GLU A 17 19.70 4.81 18.60
CA GLU A 17 19.99 3.55 19.28
C GLU A 17 19.08 3.34 20.50
N THR A 18 18.66 4.42 21.18
CA THR A 18 17.61 4.34 22.21
C THR A 18 16.29 3.83 21.60
N LEU A 19 15.85 4.37 20.47
CA LEU A 19 14.62 3.94 19.79
C LEU A 19 14.70 2.47 19.35
N LYS A 20 15.83 2.04 18.78
CA LYS A 20 16.05 0.63 18.40
C LYS A 20 16.03 -0.32 19.59
N LEU A 21 16.61 0.08 20.72
CA LEU A 21 16.57 -0.73 21.93
C LEU A 21 15.13 -0.91 22.42
N ILE A 22 14.36 0.18 22.45
CA ILE A 22 12.96 0.17 22.86
C ILE A 22 12.12 -0.68 21.90
N SER A 23 12.21 -0.46 20.59
CA SER A 23 11.45 -1.23 19.60
C SER A 23 11.85 -2.71 19.62
N GLY A 24 13.14 -3.01 19.78
CA GLY A 24 13.67 -4.36 19.92
C GLY A 24 13.11 -5.07 21.14
N TRP A 25 13.01 -4.39 22.29
CA TRP A 25 12.40 -4.95 23.50
C TRP A 25 10.89 -5.13 23.33
N VAL A 26 10.16 -4.12 22.85
CA VAL A 26 8.70 -4.20 22.64
C VAL A 26 8.36 -5.36 21.70
N SER A 27 9.07 -5.54 20.59
CA SER A 27 8.80 -6.63 19.63
C SER A 27 8.84 -8.03 20.26
N ARG A 28 9.64 -8.19 21.33
CA ARG A 28 9.85 -9.45 22.06
C ARG A 28 9.08 -9.53 23.39
N SER A 29 8.27 -8.52 23.71
CA SER A 29 7.43 -8.55 24.91
C SER A 29 6.30 -9.57 24.76
N ASN A 30 5.77 -10.08 25.88
CA ASN A 30 4.69 -11.06 25.88
C ASN A 30 3.42 -10.58 26.61
N ASP A 31 3.44 -9.35 27.11
CA ASP A 31 2.32 -8.72 27.81
C ASP A 31 1.98 -7.37 27.15
N PRO A 32 1.11 -7.38 26.12
CA PRO A 32 0.80 -6.16 25.36
C PRO A 32 0.13 -5.08 26.21
N GLN A 33 -0.73 -5.47 27.15
CA GLN A 33 -1.44 -4.53 28.01
C GLN A 33 -0.47 -3.81 28.95
N MET A 34 0.41 -4.56 29.61
CA MET A 34 1.43 -3.97 30.49
C MET A 34 2.34 -2.99 29.73
N VAL A 35 2.74 -3.34 28.50
CA VAL A 35 3.55 -2.44 27.66
C VAL A 35 2.78 -1.18 27.27
N ALA A 36 1.52 -1.34 26.83
CA ALA A 36 0.66 -0.24 26.44
C ALA A 36 0.40 0.74 27.59
N GLU A 37 0.20 0.26 28.82
CA GLU A 37 -0.12 1.11 29.97
C GLU A 37 1.12 1.79 30.57
N ASN A 38 2.27 1.11 30.60
CA ASN A 38 3.43 1.57 31.38
C ASN A 38 4.57 2.17 30.54
N PHE A 39 4.71 1.76 29.27
CA PHE A 39 5.86 2.12 28.43
C PHE A 39 5.50 3.02 27.26
N VAL A 40 4.29 2.87 26.70
CA VAL A 40 3.86 3.70 25.55
C VAL A 40 3.67 5.16 25.93
N PRO A 41 2.90 5.54 26.98
CA PRO A 41 2.68 6.95 27.31
C PRO A 41 3.95 7.78 27.50
N PRO A 42 4.93 7.38 28.35
CA PRO A 42 6.15 8.17 28.53
C PRO A 42 7.03 8.18 27.28
N LEU A 43 6.98 7.15 26.44
CA LEU A 43 7.66 7.15 25.15
C LEU A 43 7.07 8.21 24.23
N LEU A 44 5.74 8.22 24.07
CA LEU A 44 5.04 9.16 23.18
C LEU A 44 5.30 10.61 23.60
N ASP A 45 5.20 10.90 24.90
CA ASP A 45 5.47 12.24 25.44
C ASP A 45 6.88 12.73 25.11
N ALA A 46 7.87 11.84 25.16
CA ALA A 46 9.27 12.18 24.89
C ALA A 46 9.58 12.34 23.40
N VAL A 47 8.92 11.59 22.51
CA VAL A 47 9.33 11.48 21.10
C VAL A 47 8.43 12.22 20.12
N LEU A 48 7.11 12.26 20.36
CA LEU A 48 6.16 12.74 19.36
C LEU A 48 6.28 14.25 19.13
N ILE A 49 6.20 15.05 20.20
CA ILE A 49 6.26 16.51 20.10
C ILE A 49 7.66 16.96 19.67
N ASP A 50 8.72 16.27 20.11
CA ASP A 50 10.08 16.53 19.65
C ASP A 50 10.20 16.28 18.13
N TYR A 51 9.66 15.17 17.62
CA TYR A 51 9.64 14.91 16.19
C TYR A 51 8.88 16.00 15.41
N GLN A 52 7.67 16.34 15.87
CA GLN A 52 6.81 17.33 15.20
C GLN A 52 7.49 18.70 15.09
N ARG A 53 8.07 19.19 16.20
CA ARG A 53 8.67 20.53 16.31
C ARG A 53 10.06 20.65 15.68
N ASN A 54 10.75 19.53 15.46
CA ASN A 54 12.04 19.54 14.81
C ASN A 54 11.93 19.95 13.34
N VAL A 55 12.99 20.62 12.84
CA VAL A 55 13.12 20.91 11.41
C VAL A 55 13.25 19.61 10.60
N PRO A 56 12.83 19.54 9.33
CA PRO A 56 12.84 18.32 8.53
C PRO A 56 14.16 17.52 8.59
N ALA A 57 15.31 18.20 8.46
CA ALA A 57 16.63 17.58 8.48
C ALA A 57 17.06 17.01 9.86
N ALA A 58 16.32 17.32 10.93
CA ALA A 58 16.57 16.85 12.30
C ALA A 58 15.52 15.86 12.81
N ARG A 59 14.45 15.61 12.04
CA ARG A 59 13.46 14.58 12.34
C ARG A 59 14.07 13.20 12.15
N GLU A 60 14.02 12.36 13.17
CA GLU A 60 14.64 11.03 13.13
C GLU A 60 13.65 10.01 12.53
N PRO A 61 13.96 9.38 11.38
CA PRO A 61 13.05 8.46 10.71
C PRO A 61 12.75 7.21 11.55
N GLU A 62 13.62 6.85 12.50
CA GLU A 62 13.40 5.74 13.43
C GLU A 62 12.24 5.96 14.39
N VAL A 63 11.75 7.21 14.56
CA VAL A 63 10.51 7.44 15.31
C VAL A 63 9.35 6.74 14.60
N LEU A 64 9.25 6.89 13.28
CA LEU A 64 8.17 6.29 12.47
C LEU A 64 8.25 4.75 12.49
N SER A 65 9.43 4.17 12.31
CA SER A 65 9.58 2.71 12.35
C SER A 65 9.38 2.13 13.75
N THR A 66 9.77 2.86 14.80
CA THR A 66 9.47 2.47 16.19
C THR A 66 7.97 2.45 16.43
N MET A 67 7.24 3.49 15.99
CA MET A 67 5.78 3.50 16.08
C MET A 67 5.18 2.32 15.30
N ALA A 68 5.65 2.03 14.08
CA ALA A 68 5.18 0.90 13.29
C ALA A 68 5.38 -0.45 14.02
N ILE A 69 6.55 -0.67 14.63
CA ILE A 69 6.84 -1.89 15.41
C ILE A 69 5.91 -2.01 16.62
N ILE A 70 5.69 -0.90 17.35
CA ILE A 70 4.80 -0.88 18.51
C ILE A 70 3.36 -1.18 18.09
N VAL A 71 2.87 -0.58 16.99
CA VAL A 71 1.55 -0.85 16.41
C VAL A 71 1.40 -2.32 16.01
N ASN A 72 2.35 -2.88 15.26
CA ASN A 72 2.31 -4.28 14.85
C ASN A 72 2.29 -5.24 16.05
N LYS A 73 2.96 -4.87 17.15
CA LYS A 73 3.07 -5.73 18.33
C LYS A 73 1.85 -5.64 19.26
N LEU A 74 1.36 -4.43 19.50
CA LEU A 74 0.33 -4.16 20.51
C LEU A 74 -1.08 -4.12 19.92
N GLY A 75 -1.21 -3.78 18.64
CA GLY A 75 -2.46 -3.72 17.89
C GLY A 75 -3.55 -2.96 18.63
N GLY A 76 -4.68 -3.65 18.89
CA GLY A 76 -5.85 -3.08 19.57
C GLY A 76 -5.56 -2.34 20.88
N HIS A 77 -4.50 -2.70 21.61
CA HIS A 77 -4.14 -2.08 22.89
C HIS A 77 -3.67 -0.63 22.78
N ILE A 78 -3.27 -0.17 21.58
CA ILE A 78 -2.83 1.21 21.36
C ILE A 78 -3.69 1.97 20.34
N THR A 79 -4.80 1.39 19.89
CA THR A 79 -5.69 2.03 18.91
C THR A 79 -6.16 3.41 19.38
N ALA A 80 -6.35 3.60 20.69
CA ALA A 80 -6.73 4.87 21.30
C ALA A 80 -5.64 5.96 21.19
N GLU A 81 -4.38 5.58 21.05
CA GLU A 81 -3.22 6.50 20.97
C GLU A 81 -2.90 6.90 19.52
N ILE A 82 -3.46 6.21 18.52
CA ILE A 82 -3.20 6.48 17.10
C ILE A 82 -3.50 7.93 16.70
N PRO A 83 -4.62 8.56 17.13
CA PRO A 83 -4.86 9.97 16.81
C PRO A 83 -3.72 10.88 17.29
N GLN A 84 -3.22 10.69 18.52
CA GLN A 84 -2.10 11.46 19.06
C GLN A 84 -0.82 11.25 18.24
N ILE A 85 -0.52 10.01 17.86
CA ILE A 85 0.62 9.67 17.01
C ILE A 85 0.50 10.39 15.67
N PHE A 86 -0.66 10.31 15.02
CA PHE A 86 -0.90 10.90 13.70
C PHE A 86 -0.82 12.43 13.73
N ASP A 87 -1.38 13.07 14.75
CA ASP A 87 -1.29 14.53 14.90
C ASP A 87 0.17 15.01 14.97
N ALA A 88 1.04 14.21 15.61
CA ALA A 88 2.45 14.56 15.75
C ALA A 88 3.29 14.26 14.51
N VAL A 89 3.04 13.15 13.80
CA VAL A 89 3.98 12.67 12.77
C VAL A 89 3.41 12.70 11.35
N PHE A 90 2.10 12.70 11.16
CA PHE A 90 1.51 12.42 9.84
C PHE A 90 1.74 13.56 8.85
N GLU A 91 1.10 14.72 9.07
CA GLU A 91 1.13 15.84 8.12
C GLU A 91 2.55 16.39 7.93
N CYS A 92 3.31 16.51 9.02
CA CYS A 92 4.65 17.07 8.95
C CYS A 92 5.63 16.16 8.19
N THR A 93 5.43 14.84 8.21
CA THR A 93 6.22 13.87 7.42
C THR A 93 5.73 13.83 5.99
N LEU A 94 4.41 13.85 5.76
CA LEU A 94 3.84 13.88 4.41
C LEU A 94 4.39 15.07 3.61
N ASN A 95 4.44 16.25 4.23
CA ASN A 95 5.02 17.47 3.66
C ASN A 95 6.54 17.39 3.37
N MET A 96 7.25 16.40 3.91
CA MET A 96 8.65 16.14 3.58
C MET A 96 8.78 15.22 2.37
N ILE A 97 7.91 14.22 2.25
CA ILE A 97 8.05 13.15 1.25
C ILE A 97 7.25 13.41 -0.03
N ASN A 98 6.27 14.33 -0.01
CA ASN A 98 5.36 14.59 -1.14
C ASN A 98 5.85 15.68 -2.12
N LYS A 99 7.01 16.29 -1.88
CA LYS A 99 7.55 17.38 -2.73
C LYS A 99 8.34 16.88 -3.92
N ASP A 100 9.08 15.78 -3.72
CA ASP A 100 9.85 15.10 -4.74
C ASP A 100 10.02 13.62 -4.39
N PHE A 101 10.52 12.85 -5.35
CA PHE A 101 10.64 11.40 -5.26
C PHE A 101 11.99 10.92 -4.69
N GLU A 102 12.91 11.82 -4.34
CA GLU A 102 14.31 11.47 -4.01
C GLU A 102 14.68 11.79 -2.55
N GLU A 103 14.20 12.92 -2.01
CA GLU A 103 14.51 13.34 -0.66
C GLU A 103 13.82 12.46 0.40
N TYR A 104 14.48 12.31 1.56
CA TYR A 104 13.97 11.57 2.73
C TYR A 104 13.48 10.13 2.47
N PRO A 105 14.28 9.26 1.82
CA PRO A 105 13.87 7.88 1.49
C PRO A 105 13.54 7.03 2.73
N GLU A 106 14.27 7.23 3.83
CA GLU A 106 14.02 6.52 5.10
C GLU A 106 12.69 6.95 5.72
N HIS A 107 12.38 8.25 5.75
CA HIS A 107 11.09 8.74 6.23
C HIS A 107 9.95 8.23 5.36
N ARG A 108 10.11 8.21 4.03
CA ARG A 108 9.11 7.68 3.10
C ARG A 108 8.81 6.21 3.39
N THR A 109 9.85 5.40 3.53
CA THR A 109 9.70 3.97 3.81
C THR A 109 9.00 3.76 5.16
N ASN A 110 9.50 4.41 6.21
CA ASN A 110 8.96 4.21 7.55
C ASN A 110 7.57 4.81 7.74
N PHE A 111 7.23 5.88 7.01
CA PHE A 111 5.88 6.44 6.99
C PHE A 111 4.86 5.43 6.47
N PHE A 112 5.14 4.77 5.33
CA PHE A 112 4.25 3.75 4.80
C PHE A 112 4.24 2.47 5.63
N LEU A 113 5.35 2.10 6.28
CA LEU A 113 5.35 1.01 7.27
C LEU A 113 4.43 1.31 8.45
N LEU A 114 4.45 2.55 8.97
CA LEU A 114 3.54 2.97 10.04
C LEU A 114 2.09 2.95 9.55
N LEU A 115 1.81 3.50 8.37
CA LEU A 115 0.47 3.54 7.81
C LEU A 115 -0.09 2.13 7.56
N GLN A 116 0.75 1.23 7.05
CA GLN A 116 0.41 -0.18 6.89
C GLN A 116 0.11 -0.85 8.23
N ALA A 117 0.95 -0.64 9.25
CA ALA A 117 0.74 -1.21 10.58
C ALA A 117 -0.59 -0.75 11.19
N VAL A 118 -0.90 0.55 11.10
CA VAL A 118 -2.16 1.10 11.61
C VAL A 118 -3.36 0.54 10.86
N ASN A 119 -3.27 0.45 9.52
CA ASN A 119 -4.34 -0.15 8.72
C ASN A 119 -4.59 -1.62 9.11
N SER A 120 -3.53 -2.41 9.29
CA SER A 120 -3.64 -3.84 9.57
C SER A 120 -4.11 -4.15 11.00
N HIS A 121 -3.71 -3.36 11.99
CA HIS A 121 -3.87 -3.72 13.41
C HIS A 121 -4.71 -2.74 14.24
N CYS A 122 -4.94 -1.53 13.72
CA CYS A 122 -5.65 -0.46 14.42
C CYS A 122 -6.65 0.26 13.50
N PHE A 123 -7.27 -0.45 12.54
CA PHE A 123 -8.23 0.13 11.58
C PHE A 123 -9.32 1.03 12.21
N PRO A 124 -9.91 0.71 13.38
CA PRO A 124 -10.91 1.58 14.00
C PRO A 124 -10.41 3.02 14.27
N ALA A 125 -9.09 3.23 14.37
CA ALA A 125 -8.53 4.58 14.50
C ALA A 125 -8.80 5.45 13.26
N PHE A 126 -8.83 4.88 12.05
CA PHE A 126 -9.18 5.62 10.84
C PHE A 126 -10.63 6.10 10.83
N LEU A 127 -11.52 5.42 11.56
CA LEU A 127 -12.91 5.85 11.74
C LEU A 127 -13.05 6.92 12.84
N ALA A 128 -12.06 7.02 13.74
CA ALA A 128 -12.05 7.97 14.84
C ALA A 128 -11.44 9.34 14.47
N ILE A 129 -10.56 9.38 13.47
CA ILE A 129 -9.94 10.64 13.00
C ILE A 129 -10.92 11.50 12.19
N PRO A 130 -10.72 12.83 12.15
CA PRO A 130 -11.54 13.71 11.33
C PRO A 130 -11.53 13.33 9.84
N PRO A 131 -12.64 13.50 9.09
CA PRO A 131 -12.71 13.14 7.67
C PRO A 131 -11.63 13.80 6.80
N ALA A 132 -11.22 15.02 7.14
CA ALA A 132 -10.13 15.71 6.44
C ALA A 132 -8.78 15.00 6.64
N GLN A 133 -8.50 14.46 7.83
CA GLN A 133 -7.29 13.71 8.12
C GLN A 133 -7.33 12.33 7.44
N PHE A 134 -8.50 11.67 7.42
CA PHE A 134 -8.68 10.43 6.65
C PHE A 134 -8.47 10.65 5.14
N LYS A 135 -8.93 11.79 4.60
CA LYS A 135 -8.62 12.14 3.20
C LYS A 135 -7.12 12.23 2.96
N LEU A 136 -6.34 12.84 3.87
CA LEU A 136 -4.88 12.88 3.74
C LEU A 136 -4.25 11.48 3.80
N VAL A 137 -4.82 10.55 4.58
CA VAL A 137 -4.42 9.14 4.56
C VAL A 137 -4.61 8.56 3.17
N LEU A 138 -5.79 8.69 2.58
CA LEU A 138 -6.08 8.16 1.25
C LEU A 138 -5.21 8.83 0.16
N ASP A 139 -5.07 10.15 0.21
CA ASP A 139 -4.22 10.91 -0.73
C ASP A 139 -2.76 10.45 -0.64
N SER A 140 -2.26 10.12 0.55
CA SER A 140 -0.90 9.58 0.72
C SER A 140 -0.73 8.16 0.15
N ILE A 141 -1.77 7.32 0.23
CA ILE A 141 -1.79 5.98 -0.38
C ILE A 141 -1.79 6.10 -1.90
N ILE A 142 -2.60 7.02 -2.44
CA ILE A 142 -2.65 7.34 -3.87
C ILE A 142 -1.29 7.82 -4.37
N TRP A 143 -0.66 8.72 -3.63
CA TRP A 143 0.68 9.18 -3.95
C TRP A 143 1.70 8.02 -3.95
N ALA A 144 1.60 7.10 -3.00
CA ALA A 144 2.49 5.95 -2.90
C ALA A 144 2.40 5.03 -4.12
N PHE A 145 1.20 4.58 -4.50
CA PHE A 145 1.05 3.67 -5.63
C PHE A 145 1.32 4.32 -6.99
N LYS A 146 1.37 5.65 -7.05
CA LYS A 146 1.83 6.44 -8.21
C LYS A 146 3.34 6.69 -8.24
N HIS A 147 4.08 6.19 -7.26
CA HIS A 147 5.51 6.46 -7.17
C HIS A 147 6.29 5.64 -8.20
N THR A 148 7.29 6.27 -8.79
CA THR A 148 8.25 5.62 -9.73
C THR A 148 9.10 4.51 -9.09
N MET A 149 9.21 4.46 -7.76
CA MET A 149 9.97 3.43 -7.06
C MET A 149 9.04 2.25 -6.78
N ARG A 150 9.34 1.09 -7.40
CA ARG A 150 8.52 -0.13 -7.31
C ARG A 150 8.16 -0.52 -5.88
N ASN A 151 9.11 -0.50 -4.95
CA ASN A 151 8.87 -0.86 -3.55
C ASN A 151 7.82 0.04 -2.86
N VAL A 152 7.84 1.35 -3.12
CA VAL A 152 6.87 2.30 -2.57
C VAL A 152 5.51 2.08 -3.23
N ALA A 153 5.49 1.87 -4.55
CA ALA A 153 4.27 1.62 -5.29
C ALA A 153 3.54 0.36 -4.81
N ASP A 154 4.28 -0.75 -4.71
CA ASP A 154 3.76 -2.03 -4.23
C ASP A 154 3.23 -1.92 -2.79
N THR A 155 3.95 -1.20 -1.92
CA THR A 155 3.49 -0.92 -0.55
C THR A 155 2.19 -0.12 -0.55
N GLY A 156 2.06 0.90 -1.41
CA GLY A 156 0.84 1.68 -1.57
C GLY A 156 -0.35 0.83 -2.01
N LEU A 157 -0.15 -0.05 -3.00
CA LEU A 157 -1.19 -0.97 -3.48
C LEU A 157 -1.60 -1.96 -2.39
N GLN A 158 -0.65 -2.49 -1.62
CA GLN A 158 -0.94 -3.39 -0.51
C GLN A 158 -1.76 -2.70 0.59
N ILE A 159 -1.38 -1.48 0.97
CA ILE A 159 -2.13 -0.69 1.96
C ILE A 159 -3.55 -0.43 1.45
N LEU A 160 -3.71 -0.02 0.19
CA LEU A 160 -5.03 0.22 -0.39
C LEU A 160 -5.90 -1.04 -0.36
N TYR A 161 -5.35 -2.19 -0.77
CA TYR A 161 -6.09 -3.44 -0.80
C TYR A 161 -6.57 -3.84 0.59
N THR A 162 -5.68 -3.81 1.59
CA THR A 162 -6.05 -4.08 2.99
C THR A 162 -7.07 -3.05 3.52
N LEU A 163 -6.95 -1.78 3.14
CA LEU A 163 -7.90 -0.73 3.54
C LEU A 163 -9.30 -1.04 2.99
N LEU A 164 -9.41 -1.40 1.71
CA LEU A 164 -10.69 -1.75 1.09
C LEU A 164 -11.34 -2.97 1.77
N GLN A 165 -10.54 -3.99 2.10
CA GLN A 165 -11.00 -5.17 2.83
C GLN A 165 -11.50 -4.82 4.23
N ASN A 166 -10.78 -3.97 4.95
CA ASN A 166 -11.16 -3.51 6.29
C ASN A 166 -12.44 -2.66 6.26
N VAL A 167 -12.56 -1.74 5.29
CA VAL A 167 -13.79 -0.96 5.08
C VAL A 167 -14.99 -1.87 4.89
N ALA A 168 -14.84 -2.97 4.12
CA ALA A 168 -15.95 -3.89 3.89
C ALA A 168 -16.43 -4.62 5.15
N GLN A 169 -15.63 -4.69 6.22
CA GLN A 169 -16.05 -5.24 7.51
C GLN A 169 -16.83 -4.22 8.36
N GLU A 170 -16.75 -2.92 8.04
CA GLU A 170 -17.35 -1.84 8.82
C GLU A 170 -18.63 -1.34 8.15
N GLU A 171 -19.71 -2.14 8.21
CA GLU A 171 -20.95 -1.94 7.45
C GLU A 171 -21.51 -0.50 7.50
N THR A 172 -21.43 0.13 8.68
CA THR A 172 -21.96 1.49 8.91
C THR A 172 -21.16 2.56 8.18
N ALA A 173 -19.83 2.47 8.19
CA ALA A 173 -18.94 3.43 7.56
C ALA A 173 -18.67 3.11 6.08
N ALA A 174 -18.81 1.84 5.68
CA ALA A 174 -18.51 1.35 4.35
C ALA A 174 -19.28 2.10 3.26
N GLN A 175 -20.57 2.32 3.47
CA GLN A 175 -21.42 2.98 2.46
C GLN A 175 -21.03 4.44 2.23
N SER A 176 -20.73 5.18 3.30
CA SER A 176 -20.21 6.55 3.20
C SER A 176 -18.83 6.60 2.56
N PHE A 177 -17.97 5.62 2.86
CA PHE A 177 -16.67 5.48 2.20
C PHE A 177 -16.85 5.25 0.69
N TYR A 178 -17.69 4.30 0.28
CA TYR A 178 -17.90 3.99 -1.13
C TYR A 178 -18.46 5.19 -1.89
N GLN A 179 -19.46 5.87 -1.32
CA GLN A 179 -20.04 7.05 -1.94
C GLN A 179 -19.03 8.20 -2.13
N THR A 180 -18.07 8.33 -1.21
CA THR A 180 -17.09 9.42 -1.24
C THR A 180 -15.86 9.11 -2.09
N TYR A 181 -15.35 7.87 -2.01
CA TYR A 181 -14.01 7.54 -2.49
C TYR A 181 -13.95 6.44 -3.56
N PHE A 182 -15.03 5.66 -3.78
CA PHE A 182 -14.95 4.48 -4.67
C PHE A 182 -14.54 4.85 -6.10
N CYS A 183 -15.23 5.82 -6.72
CA CYS A 183 -14.93 6.28 -8.08
C CYS A 183 -13.55 6.97 -8.17
N ASP A 184 -13.16 7.70 -7.13
CA ASP A 184 -11.86 8.40 -7.06
C ASP A 184 -10.69 7.39 -7.02
N ILE A 185 -10.81 6.36 -6.18
CA ILE A 185 -9.85 5.24 -6.13
C ILE A 185 -9.82 4.53 -7.48
N LEU A 186 -10.98 4.22 -8.07
CA LEU A 186 -11.08 3.53 -9.34
C LEU A 186 -10.37 4.32 -10.46
N GLN A 187 -10.62 5.62 -10.54
CA GLN A 187 -9.96 6.52 -11.49
C GLN A 187 -8.44 6.55 -11.29
N HIS A 188 -7.97 6.62 -10.05
CA HIS A 188 -6.54 6.62 -9.76
C HIS A 188 -5.86 5.29 -10.09
N ILE A 189 -6.50 4.15 -9.82
CA ILE A 189 -5.96 2.85 -10.23
C ILE A 189 -5.89 2.74 -11.74
N PHE A 190 -6.94 3.13 -12.48
CA PHE A 190 -6.88 3.13 -13.94
C PHE A 190 -5.78 4.05 -14.47
N SER A 191 -5.59 5.24 -13.88
CA SER A 191 -4.52 6.15 -14.31
C SER A 191 -3.12 5.56 -14.20
N VAL A 192 -2.90 4.63 -13.26
CA VAL A 192 -1.61 3.96 -13.07
C VAL A 192 -1.51 2.69 -13.92
N VAL A 193 -2.58 1.91 -14.00
CA VAL A 193 -2.63 0.70 -14.86
C VAL A 193 -2.33 1.05 -16.31
N THR A 194 -2.84 2.17 -16.79
CA THR A 194 -2.66 2.61 -18.18
C THR A 194 -1.37 3.41 -18.40
N ASP A 195 -0.55 3.61 -17.36
CA ASP A 195 0.77 4.26 -17.46
C ASP A 195 1.85 3.19 -17.71
N THR A 196 2.69 3.44 -18.71
CA THR A 196 3.78 2.54 -19.10
C THR A 196 4.87 2.38 -18.05
N SER A 197 4.95 3.30 -17.09
CA SER A 197 5.96 3.32 -16.04
C SER A 197 5.66 2.36 -14.88
N HIS A 198 4.46 1.75 -14.85
CA HIS A 198 3.95 1.01 -13.69
C HIS A 198 3.60 -0.46 -13.97
N THR A 199 4.12 -1.05 -15.05
CA THR A 199 3.79 -2.44 -15.46
C THR A 199 4.15 -3.50 -14.41
N ALA A 200 5.11 -3.22 -13.53
CA ALA A 200 5.54 -4.15 -12.49
C ALA A 200 4.51 -4.42 -11.38
N GLY A 201 3.46 -3.58 -11.26
CA GLY A 201 2.39 -3.71 -10.26
C GLY A 201 1.11 -4.39 -10.77
N LEU A 202 1.12 -4.94 -12.00
CA LEU A 202 -0.09 -5.37 -12.69
C LEU A 202 -0.93 -6.41 -11.92
N THR A 203 -0.30 -7.36 -11.23
CA THR A 203 -1.03 -8.34 -10.40
C THR A 203 -1.79 -7.69 -9.25
N MET A 204 -1.20 -6.71 -8.56
CA MET A 204 -1.90 -6.00 -7.49
C MET A 204 -3.01 -5.09 -8.03
N HIS A 205 -2.78 -4.45 -9.19
CA HIS A 205 -3.84 -3.70 -9.86
C HIS A 205 -5.02 -4.58 -10.26
N ALA A 206 -4.75 -5.76 -10.86
CA ALA A 206 -5.77 -6.73 -11.20
C ALA A 206 -6.54 -7.18 -9.96
N SER A 207 -5.84 -7.47 -8.85
CA SER A 207 -6.45 -7.89 -7.58
C SER A 207 -7.37 -6.82 -7.00
N ILE A 208 -6.93 -5.56 -6.96
CA ILE A 208 -7.72 -4.44 -6.43
C ILE A 208 -8.93 -4.17 -7.33
N LEU A 209 -8.75 -4.12 -8.65
CA LEU A 209 -9.85 -3.88 -9.58
C LEU A 209 -10.87 -5.02 -9.51
N ALA A 210 -10.42 -6.28 -9.60
CA ALA A 210 -11.30 -7.45 -9.48
C ALA A 210 -12.14 -7.39 -8.20
N TYR A 211 -11.51 -7.10 -7.06
CA TYR A 211 -12.21 -6.90 -5.79
C TYR A 211 -13.25 -5.76 -5.86
N MET A 212 -12.88 -4.59 -6.38
CA MET A 212 -13.80 -3.45 -6.50
C MET A 212 -14.99 -3.75 -7.43
N PHE A 213 -14.77 -4.43 -8.56
CA PHE A 213 -15.84 -4.81 -9.49
C PHE A 213 -16.76 -5.89 -8.89
N ASN A 214 -16.19 -6.86 -8.16
CA ASN A 214 -16.97 -7.87 -7.44
C ASN A 214 -17.85 -7.26 -6.34
N LEU A 215 -17.36 -6.26 -5.58
CA LEU A 215 -18.19 -5.53 -4.60
C LEU A 215 -19.45 -4.89 -5.23
N VAL A 216 -19.32 -4.37 -6.45
CA VAL A 216 -20.44 -3.77 -7.20
C VAL A 216 -21.40 -4.85 -7.68
N GLU A 217 -20.88 -5.94 -8.25
CA GLU A 217 -21.69 -7.05 -8.79
C GLU A 217 -22.49 -7.79 -7.70
N GLU A 218 -21.88 -8.03 -6.54
CA GLU A 218 -22.54 -8.68 -5.39
C GLU A 218 -23.51 -7.76 -4.64
N GLY A 219 -23.62 -6.49 -5.04
CA GLY A 219 -24.52 -5.53 -4.40
C GLY A 219 -24.08 -5.12 -2.99
N LYS A 220 -22.78 -5.23 -2.66
CA LYS A 220 -22.23 -4.77 -1.37
C LYS A 220 -22.30 -3.25 -1.22
N ILE A 221 -22.28 -2.54 -2.35
CA ILE A 221 -22.47 -1.09 -2.41
C ILE A 221 -23.96 -0.81 -2.61
N SER A 222 -24.66 -0.62 -1.49
CA SER A 222 -26.11 -0.37 -1.45
C SER A 222 -26.47 1.10 -1.70
N THR A 223 -25.57 2.03 -1.35
CA THR A 223 -25.78 3.46 -1.57
C THR A 223 -25.53 3.82 -3.04
N PRO A 224 -26.32 4.73 -3.64
CA PRO A 224 -26.10 5.15 -5.02
C PRO A 224 -24.77 5.88 -5.17
N LEU A 225 -23.90 5.36 -6.04
CA LEU A 225 -22.62 5.98 -6.38
C LEU A 225 -22.78 7.23 -7.27
N ASN A 226 -23.92 7.36 -7.94
CA ASN A 226 -24.33 8.57 -8.65
C ASN A 226 -25.64 9.13 -8.08
N PRO A 227 -25.57 10.05 -7.10
CA PRO A 227 -26.78 10.64 -6.52
C PRO A 227 -27.64 11.42 -7.52
N GLY A 228 -27.04 11.93 -8.61
CA GLY A 228 -27.74 12.72 -9.63
C GLY A 228 -28.56 11.89 -10.62
N ASN A 229 -28.26 10.59 -10.75
CA ASN A 229 -29.02 9.67 -11.59
C ASN A 229 -28.99 8.27 -10.95
N PRO A 230 -30.08 7.82 -10.28
CA PRO A 230 -30.13 6.57 -9.54
C PRO A 230 -30.29 5.36 -10.48
N LEU A 231 -29.34 5.20 -11.40
CA LEU A 231 -29.15 3.98 -12.15
C LEU A 231 -28.61 2.89 -11.23
N ASN A 232 -28.73 1.63 -11.65
CA ASN A 232 -28.05 0.52 -11.00
C ASN A 232 -26.54 0.82 -10.95
N ASN A 233 -25.92 0.66 -9.76
CA ASN A 233 -24.48 0.90 -9.54
C ASN A 233 -23.60 0.16 -10.56
N GLN A 234 -23.98 -1.05 -10.96
CA GLN A 234 -23.28 -1.80 -12.01
C GLN A 234 -23.29 -1.08 -13.35
N MET A 235 -24.46 -0.61 -13.81
CA MET A 235 -24.59 0.14 -15.06
C MET A 235 -23.84 1.47 -14.99
N PHE A 236 -23.97 2.18 -13.87
CA PHE A 236 -23.25 3.43 -13.65
C PHE A 236 -21.73 3.24 -13.73
N ILE A 237 -21.17 2.23 -13.06
CA ILE A 237 -19.74 1.95 -13.10
C ILE A 237 -19.28 1.54 -14.50
N GLN A 238 -20.07 0.77 -15.24
CA GLN A 238 -19.76 0.45 -16.64
C GLN A 238 -19.66 1.71 -17.50
N GLU A 239 -20.63 2.62 -17.41
CA GLU A 239 -20.61 3.88 -18.15
C GLU A 239 -19.47 4.80 -17.69
N TYR A 240 -19.24 4.89 -16.38
CA TYR A 240 -18.18 5.70 -15.79
C TYR A 240 -16.80 5.27 -16.29
N VAL A 241 -16.48 3.98 -16.23
CA VAL A 241 -15.19 3.44 -16.70
C VAL A 241 -15.08 3.57 -18.22
N ALA A 242 -16.14 3.30 -18.98
CA ALA A 242 -16.12 3.48 -20.43
C ALA A 242 -15.80 4.93 -20.82
N ASN A 243 -16.42 5.91 -20.16
CA ASN A 243 -16.19 7.33 -20.38
C ASN A 243 -14.77 7.76 -19.96
N LEU A 244 -14.26 7.22 -18.85
CA LEU A 244 -12.89 7.46 -18.39
C LEU A 244 -11.87 7.02 -19.46
N LEU A 245 -12.03 5.78 -19.96
CA LEU A 245 -11.14 5.22 -20.98
C LEU A 245 -11.26 5.94 -22.32
N LYS A 246 -12.47 6.30 -22.75
CA LYS A 246 -12.68 7.08 -23.98
C LYS A 246 -12.06 8.48 -23.91
N SER A 247 -12.10 9.11 -22.74
CA SER A 247 -11.50 10.43 -22.54
C SER A 247 -9.98 10.35 -22.58
N ALA A 248 -9.38 9.31 -22.00
CA ALA A 248 -7.94 9.09 -21.99
C ALA A 248 -7.40 8.59 -23.34
N PHE A 249 -8.16 7.74 -24.04
CA PHE A 249 -7.76 7.08 -25.29
C PHE A 249 -8.85 7.25 -26.37
N PRO A 250 -8.98 8.44 -26.98
CA PRO A 250 -10.05 8.73 -27.95
C PRO A 250 -10.02 7.88 -29.21
N HIS A 251 -8.87 7.25 -29.50
CA HIS A 251 -8.68 6.38 -30.65
C HIS A 251 -9.33 4.99 -30.50
N LEU A 252 -9.67 4.57 -29.27
CA LEU A 252 -10.34 3.30 -29.03
C LEU A 252 -11.77 3.33 -29.57
N GLN A 253 -12.19 2.27 -30.24
CA GLN A 253 -13.56 2.12 -30.73
C GLN A 253 -14.53 1.86 -29.57
N ASP A 254 -15.76 2.33 -29.66
CA ASP A 254 -16.78 2.12 -28.62
C ASP A 254 -17.03 0.64 -28.32
N ALA A 255 -16.98 -0.20 -29.36
CA ALA A 255 -17.11 -1.65 -29.22
C ALA A 255 -15.95 -2.27 -28.40
N GLN A 256 -14.73 -1.80 -28.59
CA GLN A 256 -13.54 -2.26 -27.86
C GLN A 256 -13.64 -1.88 -26.38
N VAL A 257 -13.96 -0.62 -26.10
CA VAL A 257 -14.13 -0.12 -24.72
C VAL A 257 -15.25 -0.87 -24.01
N LYS A 258 -16.39 -1.07 -24.68
CA LYS A 258 -17.53 -1.80 -24.11
C LYS A 258 -17.18 -3.25 -23.79
N LEU A 259 -16.47 -3.94 -24.69
CA LEU A 259 -16.05 -5.32 -24.48
C LEU A 259 -15.06 -5.42 -23.31
N PHE A 260 -14.09 -4.50 -23.24
CA PHE A 260 -13.15 -4.42 -22.14
C PHE A 260 -13.86 -4.24 -20.80
N VAL A 261 -14.73 -3.24 -20.68
CA VAL A 261 -15.47 -2.95 -19.44
C VAL A 261 -16.39 -4.11 -19.04
N THR A 262 -17.00 -4.80 -20.00
CA THR A 262 -17.80 -6.00 -19.72
C THR A 262 -16.92 -7.11 -19.14
N GLY A 263 -15.73 -7.33 -19.69
CA GLY A 263 -14.77 -8.31 -19.18
C GLY A 263 -14.32 -8.04 -17.74
N LEU A 264 -14.25 -6.78 -17.32
CA LEU A 264 -13.93 -6.42 -15.91
C LEU A 264 -14.97 -6.93 -14.91
N PHE A 265 -16.24 -7.09 -15.31
CA PHE A 265 -17.24 -7.76 -14.47
C PHE A 265 -17.14 -9.29 -14.62
N SER A 266 -17.09 -9.79 -15.85
CA SER A 266 -17.10 -11.24 -16.12
C SER A 266 -15.91 -12.00 -15.51
N LEU A 267 -14.77 -11.35 -15.32
CA LEU A 267 -13.52 -11.96 -14.86
C LEU A 267 -13.17 -11.58 -13.41
N ASN A 268 -14.04 -10.86 -12.69
CA ASN A 268 -13.76 -10.29 -11.36
C ASN A 268 -13.48 -11.33 -10.24
N GLN A 269 -13.70 -12.62 -10.51
CA GLN A 269 -13.43 -13.74 -9.60
C GLN A 269 -12.21 -14.58 -10.00
N ASP A 270 -11.60 -14.33 -11.16
CA ASP A 270 -10.41 -15.03 -11.67
C ASP A 270 -9.30 -14.01 -11.88
N ILE A 271 -8.47 -13.79 -10.85
CA ILE A 271 -7.40 -12.79 -10.88
C ILE A 271 -6.39 -13.05 -12.02
N PRO A 272 -5.91 -14.28 -12.27
CA PRO A 272 -5.11 -14.59 -13.45
C PRO A 272 -5.77 -14.15 -14.76
N ALA A 273 -7.02 -14.52 -15.01
CA ALA A 273 -7.72 -14.14 -16.24
C ALA A 273 -7.97 -12.63 -16.32
N PHE A 274 -8.30 -11.98 -15.20
CA PHE A 274 -8.47 -10.53 -15.11
C PHE A 274 -7.17 -9.81 -15.46
N LYS A 275 -6.03 -10.31 -14.97
CA LYS A 275 -4.71 -9.76 -15.25
C LYS A 275 -4.37 -9.86 -16.74
N GLU A 276 -4.66 -11.01 -17.38
CA GLU A 276 -4.49 -11.16 -18.83
C GLU A 276 -5.40 -10.20 -19.60
N HIS A 277 -6.65 -10.03 -19.16
CA HIS A 277 -7.58 -9.10 -19.78
C HIS A 277 -7.12 -7.64 -19.69
N LEU A 278 -6.53 -7.23 -18.55
CA LEU A 278 -5.87 -5.93 -18.43
C LEU A 278 -4.66 -5.82 -19.36
N ARG A 279 -3.83 -6.86 -19.42
CA ARG A 279 -2.63 -6.89 -20.27
C ARG A 279 -2.98 -6.74 -21.74
N ASP A 280 -3.95 -7.50 -22.24
CA ASP A 280 -4.42 -7.44 -23.63
C ASP A 280 -4.92 -6.04 -23.99
N PHE A 281 -5.60 -5.37 -23.06
CA PHE A 281 -6.03 -3.99 -23.24
C PHE A 281 -4.85 -3.00 -23.28
N LEU A 282 -3.85 -3.19 -22.44
CA LEU A 282 -2.62 -2.38 -22.47
C LEU A 282 -1.83 -2.58 -23.76
N VAL A 283 -1.76 -3.81 -24.28
CA VAL A 283 -1.15 -4.08 -25.59
C VAL A 283 -1.88 -3.32 -26.69
N GLN A 284 -3.22 -3.34 -26.71
CA GLN A 284 -4.00 -2.59 -27.70
C GLN A 284 -3.71 -1.08 -27.68
N ILE A 285 -3.56 -0.50 -26.48
CA ILE A 285 -3.20 0.91 -26.33
C ILE A 285 -1.76 1.17 -26.80
N LYS A 286 -0.81 0.30 -26.42
CA LYS A 286 0.62 0.45 -26.72
C LYS A 286 0.97 0.25 -28.19
N GLU A 287 0.35 -0.73 -28.86
CA GLU A 287 0.56 -0.98 -30.29
C GLU A 287 0.18 0.24 -31.14
N PHE A 288 -0.83 1.00 -30.70
CA PHE A 288 -1.21 2.25 -31.34
C PHE A 288 -0.18 3.36 -31.13
N ALA A 289 0.45 3.41 -29.95
CA ALA A 289 1.50 4.38 -29.61
C ALA A 289 2.90 4.03 -30.16
N GLY A 290 3.10 2.78 -30.62
CA GLY A 290 4.39 2.28 -31.09
C GLY A 290 5.38 1.99 -29.95
N GLU A 291 4.87 1.72 -28.75
CA GLU A 291 5.67 1.47 -27.54
C GLU A 291 5.99 -0.02 -27.35
N ASP A 292 7.08 -0.34 -26.64
CA ASP A 292 7.45 -1.71 -26.31
C ASP A 292 6.48 -2.32 -25.27
N THR A 293 6.08 -3.57 -25.53
CA THR A 293 5.17 -4.36 -24.70
C THR A 293 5.89 -5.39 -23.83
N SER A 294 7.21 -5.55 -23.99
CA SER A 294 8.01 -6.55 -23.27
C SER A 294 7.91 -6.42 -21.74
N ASP A 295 7.77 -5.20 -21.22
CA ASP A 295 7.67 -4.91 -19.79
C ASP A 295 6.39 -5.47 -19.13
N LEU A 296 5.35 -5.81 -19.91
CA LEU A 296 4.09 -6.37 -19.39
C LEU A 296 4.21 -7.82 -18.91
N PHE A 297 5.29 -8.51 -19.29
CA PHE A 297 5.54 -9.93 -19.01
C PHE A 297 6.65 -10.16 -17.97
N LEU A 298 7.12 -9.09 -17.31
CA LEU A 298 8.24 -9.16 -16.34
C LEU A 298 7.95 -10.09 -15.16
N GLU A 299 6.74 -10.07 -14.62
CA GLU A 299 6.37 -10.88 -13.46
C GLU A 299 6.27 -12.38 -13.78
N GLU A 300 5.77 -12.74 -14.97
CA GLU A 300 5.75 -14.14 -15.42
C GLU A 300 7.17 -14.66 -15.63
N ARG A 301 8.04 -13.81 -16.18
CA ARG A 301 9.45 -14.12 -16.32
C ARG A 301 10.13 -14.27 -14.96
N GLU A 302 9.82 -13.43 -13.99
CA GLU A 302 10.32 -13.54 -12.61
C GLU A 302 9.85 -14.83 -11.93
N THR A 303 8.58 -15.19 -12.11
CA THR A 303 7.98 -16.43 -11.57
C THR A 303 8.61 -17.68 -12.20
N ALA A 304 8.78 -17.70 -13.53
CA ALA A 304 9.43 -18.80 -14.23
C ALA A 304 10.91 -18.96 -13.80
N LEU A 305 11.62 -17.84 -13.58
CA LEU A 305 12.99 -17.86 -13.06
C LEU A 305 13.07 -18.40 -11.64
N ARG A 306 12.13 -18.02 -10.76
CA ARG A 306 12.05 -18.55 -9.38
C ARG A 306 11.77 -20.05 -9.40
N GLN A 307 10.81 -20.52 -10.19
CA GLN A 307 10.51 -21.95 -10.33
C GLN A 307 11.73 -22.74 -10.84
N ALA A 308 12.42 -22.23 -11.86
CA ALA A 308 13.64 -22.85 -12.38
C ALA A 308 14.76 -22.88 -11.33
N GLN A 309 14.90 -21.84 -10.49
CA GLN A 309 15.84 -21.81 -9.37
C GLN A 309 15.47 -22.83 -8.28
N GLU A 310 14.19 -22.94 -7.92
CA GLU A 310 13.71 -23.93 -6.95
C GLU A 310 13.91 -25.36 -7.43
N GLU A 311 13.62 -25.66 -8.71
CA GLU A 311 13.87 -26.96 -9.31
C GLU A 311 15.37 -27.29 -9.32
N LYS A 312 16.20 -26.31 -9.72
CA LYS A 312 17.66 -26.45 -9.65
C LYS A 312 18.14 -26.71 -8.22
N HIS A 313 17.60 -26.00 -7.23
CA HIS A 313 17.93 -26.19 -5.82
C HIS A 313 17.51 -27.58 -5.32
N LYS A 314 16.31 -28.05 -5.67
CA LYS A 314 15.85 -29.42 -5.35
C LYS A 314 16.77 -30.49 -5.93
N LEU A 315 17.25 -30.30 -7.16
CA LEU A 315 18.22 -31.21 -7.78
C LEU A 315 19.57 -31.16 -7.05
N GLN A 316 20.05 -29.99 -6.64
CA GLN A 316 21.29 -29.84 -5.88
C GLN A 316 21.20 -30.49 -4.48
N MET A 317 20.06 -30.39 -3.80
CA MET A 317 19.78 -31.10 -2.55
C MET A 317 19.83 -32.63 -2.69
N SER A 318 19.51 -33.16 -3.87
CA SER A 318 19.53 -34.61 -4.12
C SER A 318 20.94 -35.21 -4.27
N VAL A 319 21.98 -34.37 -4.40
CA VAL A 319 23.36 -34.81 -4.59
C VAL A 319 24.20 -34.42 -3.37
N PRO A 320 24.65 -35.39 -2.55
CA PRO A 320 25.47 -35.12 -1.37
C PRO A 320 26.75 -34.34 -1.71
N GLY A 321 27.03 -33.27 -0.97
CA GLY A 321 28.26 -32.47 -1.09
C GLY A 321 28.21 -31.30 -2.09
N ILE A 322 27.08 -31.05 -2.77
CA ILE A 322 26.93 -29.89 -3.67
C ILE A 322 26.58 -28.59 -2.93
N LEU A 323 25.81 -28.67 -1.85
CA LEU A 323 25.38 -27.51 -1.08
C LEU A 323 26.29 -27.27 0.12
N ASN A 324 26.48 -26.01 0.48
CA ASN A 324 27.22 -25.64 1.68
C ASN A 324 26.46 -26.17 2.92
N PRO A 325 27.13 -26.74 3.94
CA PRO A 325 26.46 -27.19 5.17
C PRO A 325 25.58 -26.14 5.86
N HIS A 326 25.86 -24.84 5.68
CA HIS A 326 25.02 -23.75 6.18
C HIS A 326 23.76 -23.46 5.36
N GLU A 327 23.62 -24.09 4.19
CA GLU A 327 22.47 -23.96 3.27
C GLU A 327 21.52 -25.17 3.39
N ILE A 328 21.87 -26.19 4.17
CA ILE A 328 21.05 -27.37 4.43
C ILE A 328 20.12 -27.07 5.62
N PRO A 329 18.79 -27.25 5.50
CA PRO A 329 17.87 -27.11 6.62
C PRO A 329 18.24 -28.07 7.76
N GLU A 330 18.26 -27.57 9.01
CA GLU A 330 18.70 -28.34 10.20
C GLU A 330 17.94 -29.67 10.41
N GLU A 331 16.71 -29.79 9.89
CA GLU A 331 15.89 -31.01 9.96
C GLU A 331 16.40 -32.19 9.11
N MET A 332 17.39 -31.98 8.22
CA MET A 332 17.95 -33.01 7.35
C MET A 332 19.37 -33.46 7.75
N CYS A 333 19.87 -32.97 8.89
CA CYS A 333 21.18 -33.33 9.44
C CYS A 333 21.05 -34.46 10.48
N ASP A 334 20.53 -35.62 10.09
CA ASP A 334 20.59 -36.87 10.88
C ASP A 334 21.23 -38.01 10.06
#